data_AF-A0A7J2S3W0-F1
#
_entry.id   AF-A0A7J2S3W0-F1
#
_cell.length_a   1.000
_cell.length_b   1.000
_cell.length_c   1.000
_cell.angle_alpha   90.00
_cell.angle_beta   90.00
_cell.angle_gamma   90.00
#
_symmetry.space_group_name_H-M   'P 1'
#
loop_
_entity.id
_entity.type
_entity.pdbx_description
1 polymer ?
#
loop_
_entity_poly.entity_id
_entity_poly.type
_entity_poly.pdbx_seq_one_letter_code
_entity_poly.pdbx_strand_id
1 'polypeptide(L)'
;MFRAGDIVYYKPTGEKWVLACDEERSRVMWLGWPGGVAHASDCQLVEAASEDERLKTLREVSDINKLSDFRRIIAQRQLARIEEK
;
A
#
# COMPACT_ATOMS: atom_id res chain seq x y z
N MET A 1 5.68 -7.31 -8.15
CA MET A 1 5.28 -7.10 -6.75
C MET A 1 5.03 -5.62 -6.57
N PHE A 2 3.85 -5.24 -6.11
CA PHE A 2 3.51 -3.84 -5.88
C PHE A 2 4.13 -3.30 -4.59
N ARG A 3 4.37 -1.99 -4.57
CA ARG A 3 5.00 -1.26 -3.47
C ARG A 3 4.07 -0.18 -2.92
N ALA A 4 4.29 0.20 -1.66
CA ALA A 4 3.64 1.37 -1.10
C ALA A 4 3.97 2.61 -1.95
N GLY A 5 2.98 3.46 -2.18
CA GLY A 5 3.09 4.64 -3.04
C GLY A 5 2.85 4.38 -4.52
N ASP A 6 2.88 3.12 -5.00
CA ASP A 6 2.58 2.82 -6.40
C ASP A 6 1.18 3.31 -6.77
N ILE A 7 1.02 3.82 -7.98
CA ILE A 7 -0.29 4.06 -8.58
C ILE A 7 -0.67 2.84 -9.40
N VAL A 8 -1.82 2.24 -9.07
CA VAL A 8 -2.35 1.08 -9.79
C VAL A 8 -3.71 1.39 -10.40
N TYR A 9 -4.00 0.76 -11.53
CA TYR A 9 -5.32 0.70 -12.13
C TYR A 9 -6.04 -0.56 -11.66
N TYR A 10 -7.17 -0.41 -10.99
CA TYR A 10 -8.01 -1.53 -10.55
C TYR A 10 -9.01 -1.89 -11.64
N LYS A 11 -8.79 -3.03 -12.31
CA LYS A 11 -9.54 -3.45 -13.49
C LYS A 11 -11.06 -3.57 -13.28
N PRO A 12 -11.56 -4.08 -12.13
CA PRO A 12 -13.00 -4.27 -11.94
C PRO A 12 -13.83 -2.98 -11.93
N THR A 13 -13.31 -1.88 -11.39
CA THR A 13 -14.04 -0.59 -11.36
C THR A 13 -13.49 0.43 -12.35
N GLY A 14 -12.27 0.25 -12.84
CA GLY A 14 -11.59 1.21 -13.70
C GLY A 14 -10.97 2.38 -12.94
N GLU A 15 -10.88 2.28 -11.61
CA GLU A 15 -10.30 3.33 -10.77
C GLU A 15 -8.77 3.27 -10.74
N LYS A 16 -8.15 4.40 -10.42
CA LYS A 16 -6.73 4.46 -10.07
C LYS A 16 -6.58 4.67 -8.57
N TRP A 17 -5.69 3.91 -7.95
CA TRP A 17 -5.44 3.95 -6.52
C TRP A 17 -3.95 4.12 -6.24
N VAL A 18 -3.63 4.91 -5.23
CA VAL A 18 -2.29 4.92 -4.63
C VAL A 18 -2.26 3.82 -3.58
N LEU A 19 -1.21 2.99 -3.55
CA LEU A 19 -1.12 1.90 -2.59
C LEU A 19 -0.59 2.37 -1.23
N ALA A 20 -1.22 1.89 -0.15
CA ALA A 20 -0.89 2.23 1.22
C ALA A 20 0.30 1.43 1.77
N CYS A 21 0.54 0.23 1.23
CA CYS A 21 1.54 -0.72 1.71
C CYS A 21 2.11 -1.49 0.52
N ASP A 22 3.25 -2.17 0.73
CA ASP A 22 3.72 -3.16 -0.24
C ASP A 22 2.72 -4.33 -0.31
N GLU A 23 2.71 -5.02 -1.45
CA GLU A 23 1.92 -6.22 -1.66
C GLU A 23 2.17 -7.25 -0.55
N GLU A 24 1.10 -7.80 0.02
CA GLU A 24 1.19 -8.86 1.01
C GLU A 24 0.21 -9.98 0.67
N ARG A 25 0.71 -11.22 0.58
CA ARG A 25 -0.09 -12.42 0.30
C ARG A 25 -0.98 -12.26 -0.93
N SER A 26 -0.41 -11.74 -2.02
CA SER A 26 -1.12 -11.46 -3.29
C SER A 26 -2.27 -10.47 -3.17
N ARG A 27 -2.24 -9.61 -2.15
CA ARG A 27 -3.21 -8.53 -1.96
C ARG A 27 -2.52 -7.18 -1.90
N VAL A 28 -3.23 -6.17 -2.37
CA VAL A 28 -2.84 -4.76 -2.29
C VAL A 28 -3.90 -3.98 -1.51
N MET A 29 -3.47 -2.86 -0.93
CA MET A 29 -4.29 -2.00 -0.07
C MET A 29 -4.13 -0.58 -0.57
N TRP A 30 -5.24 0.14 -0.77
CA TRP A 30 -5.17 1.52 -1.27
C TRP A 30 -5.23 2.56 -0.16
N LEU A 31 -4.66 3.72 -0.46
CA LEU A 31 -4.87 4.97 0.25
C LEU A 31 -6.24 5.53 -0.13
N GLY A 32 -7.03 5.88 0.87
CA GLY A 32 -8.39 6.39 0.69
C GLY A 32 -9.35 5.94 1.77
N TRP A 33 -10.55 6.52 1.73
CA TRP A 33 -11.70 6.14 2.54
C TRP A 33 -12.92 5.89 1.63
N PRO A 34 -13.65 4.77 1.78
CA PRO A 34 -13.32 3.66 2.68
C PRO A 34 -12.02 2.96 2.24
N GLY A 35 -11.21 2.57 3.22
CA GLY A 35 -10.03 1.73 2.95
C GLY A 35 -10.46 0.30 2.65
N GLY A 36 -9.65 -0.44 1.91
CA GLY A 36 -9.93 -1.84 1.61
C GLY A 36 -8.75 -2.59 1.02
N VAL A 37 -9.04 -3.81 0.55
CA VAL A 37 -8.09 -4.78 0.00
C VAL A 37 -8.59 -5.29 -1.33
N ALA A 38 -7.66 -5.45 -2.27
CA ALA A 38 -7.93 -6.08 -3.57
C ALA A 38 -6.89 -7.17 -3.84
N HIS A 39 -7.21 -8.10 -4.74
CA HIS A 39 -6.21 -9.04 -5.24
C HIS A 39 -5.23 -8.30 -6.15
N ALA A 40 -3.94 -8.59 -6.00
CA ALA A 40 -2.89 -7.98 -6.82
C ALA A 40 -3.11 -8.28 -8.32
N SER A 41 -3.67 -9.45 -8.64
CA SER A 41 -4.01 -9.85 -10.01
C SER A 41 -5.07 -8.97 -10.68
N ASP A 42 -5.87 -8.24 -9.90
CA ASP A 42 -6.88 -7.32 -10.41
C ASP A 42 -6.32 -5.92 -10.68
N CYS A 43 -5.08 -5.68 -10.27
CA CYS A 43 -4.40 -4.40 -10.40
C CYS A 43 -3.36 -4.44 -11.52
N GLN A 44 -3.17 -3.31 -12.17
CA GLN A 44 -2.09 -3.09 -13.12
C GLN A 44 -1.28 -1.87 -12.68
N LEU A 45 0.05 -1.97 -12.68
CA LEU A 45 0.92 -0.85 -12.34
C LEU A 45 0.75 0.26 -13.39
N VAL A 46 0.50 1.47 -12.92
CA VAL A 46 0.43 2.69 -13.74
C VAL A 46 1.69 3.51 -13.52
N GLU A 47 2.07 3.71 -12.26
CA GLU A 47 3.25 4.48 -11.88
C GLU A 47 3.94 3.79 -10.70
N ALA A 48 5.25 3.60 -10.82
CA ALA A 48 6.06 3.01 -9.76
C ALA A 48 6.54 4.09 -8.79
N ALA A 49 6.36 3.87 -7.50
CA ALA A 49 6.97 4.73 -6.49
C ALA A 49 8.48 4.54 -6.45
N SER A 50 9.20 5.65 -6.25
CA SER A 50 10.59 5.64 -5.83
C SER A 50 10.74 5.02 -4.44
N GLU A 51 11.98 4.68 -4.07
CA GLU A 51 12.27 4.13 -2.74
C GLU A 51 11.93 5.12 -1.62
N ASP A 52 12.21 6.41 -1.82
CA ASP A 52 11.87 7.47 -0.88
C ASP A 52 10.36 7.64 -0.73
N GLU A 53 9.60 7.60 -1.83
CA GLU A 53 8.13 7.66 -1.81
C GLU A 53 7.51 6.45 -1.12
N ARG A 54 8.06 5.26 -1.35
CA ARG A 54 7.66 4.04 -0.66
C ARG A 54 7.86 4.17 0.84
N LEU A 55 9.05 4.57 1.28
CA LEU A 55 9.36 4.75 2.70
C LEU A 55 8.50 5.83 3.35
N LYS A 56 8.30 6.95 2.66
CA LYS A 56 7.42 8.03 3.11
C LYS A 56 5.99 7.52 3.29
N THR A 57 5.45 6.83 2.30
CA THR A 57 4.07 6.30 2.34
C THR A 57 3.90 5.32 3.50
N LEU A 58 4.85 4.40 3.69
CA LEU A 58 4.80 3.45 4.80
C LEU A 58 4.81 4.15 6.16
N ARG A 59 5.64 5.19 6.34
CA ARG A 59 5.68 5.99 7.58
C ARG A 59 4.37 6.70 7.85
N GLU A 60 3.80 7.34 6.83
CA GLU A 60 2.52 8.02 6.94
C GLU A 60 1.39 7.05 7.31
N VAL A 61 1.38 5.85 6.71
CA VAL A 61 0.37 4.83 7.01
C VAL A 61 0.58 4.20 8.38
N SER A 62 1.82 4.03 8.84
CA SER A 62 2.12 3.52 10.19
C SER A 62 1.71 4.47 11.32
N ASP A 63 1.58 5.75 11.00
CA ASP A 63 1.23 6.82 11.96
C ASP A 63 -0.27 7.16 11.98
N ILE A 64 -1.10 6.46 11.19
CA ILE A 64 -2.56 6.66 11.19
C ILE A 64 -3.12 6.49 12.61
N ASN A 65 -3.74 7.54 13.14
CA ASN A 65 -4.26 7.60 14.52
C ASN A 65 -5.51 6.73 14.77
N LYS A 66 -5.88 5.88 13.81
CA LYS A 66 -6.97 4.91 13.92
C LYS A 66 -6.39 3.52 14.19
N LEU A 67 -6.42 3.10 15.46
CA LEU A 67 -5.86 1.81 15.91
C LEU A 67 -6.44 0.58 15.17
N SER A 68 -7.69 0.66 14.70
CA SER A 68 -8.35 -0.41 13.97
C SER A 68 -8.05 -0.43 12.47
N ASP A 69 -7.22 0.47 11.96
CA ASP A 69 -6.81 0.45 10.56
C ASP A 69 -5.76 -0.65 10.34
N PHE A 70 -6.14 -1.73 9.66
CA PHE A 70 -5.24 -2.85 9.42
C PHE A 70 -4.02 -2.46 8.58
N ARG A 71 -4.13 -1.44 7.71
CA ARG A 71 -3.02 -0.94 6.87
C ARG A 71 -1.89 -0.41 7.75
N ARG A 72 -2.22 0.21 8.88
CA ARG A 72 -1.23 0.67 9.87
C ARG A 72 -0.34 -0.46 10.36
N ILE A 73 -0.93 -1.59 10.77
CA ILE A 73 -0.20 -2.74 11.30
C ILE A 73 0.72 -3.33 10.22
N ILE A 74 0.24 -3.40 8.97
CA ILE A 74 1.04 -3.89 7.85
C ILE A 74 2.20 -2.95 7.56
N ALA A 75 1.96 -1.64 7.48
CA ALA A 75 3.00 -0.65 7.24
C ALA A 75 4.09 -0.70 8.31
N GLN A 76 3.73 -0.80 9.59
CA GLN A 76 4.68 -0.96 10.70
C GLN A 76 5.56 -2.20 10.54
N ARG A 77 4.97 -3.35 10.18
CA ARG A 77 5.72 -4.60 9.96
C ARG A 77 6.65 -4.51 8.76
N GLN A 78 6.21 -3.85 7.70
CA GLN A 78 7.00 -3.67 6.49
C GLN A 78 8.18 -2.73 6.74
N LEU A 79 7.97 -1.62 7.45
CA LEU A 79 9.04 -0.71 7.88
C LEU A 79 10.09 -1.43 8.73
N ALA A 80 9.66 -2.13 9.79
CA ALA A 80 10.59 -2.88 10.64
C ALA A 80 11.46 -3.86 9.84
N ARG A 81 10.87 -4.57 8.88
CA ARG A 81 11.62 -5.49 7.99
C ARG A 81 12.61 -4.79 7.06
N ILE A 82 12.34 -3.54 6.69
CA ILE A 82 13.25 -2.74 5.85
C ILE A 82 14.40 -2.21 6.70
N GLU A 83 14.14 -1.74 7.92
CA GLU A 83 15.13 -1.18 8.84
C GLU A 83 16.04 -2.24 9.49
N GLU A 84 15.59 -3.50 9.57
CA GLU A 84 16.41 -4.64 10.02
C GLU A 84 17.41 -5.15 8.97
N LYS A 85 17.37 -4.63 7.73
CA LYS A 85 18.25 -5.03 6.64
C LYS A 85 19.38 -4.02 6.41
#